data_AF-I3D1L3-F1
#
_entry.id   AF-I3D1L3-F1
#
_cell.length_a   1.000
_cell.length_b   1.000
_cell.length_c   1.000
_cell.angle_alpha   90.00
_cell.angle_beta   90.00
_cell.angle_gamma   90.00
#
_symmetry.space_group_name_H-M   'P 1'
#
loop_
_entity.id
_entity.type
_entity.pdbx_description
1 polymer ?
#
loop_
_entity_poly.entity_id
_entity_poly.type
_entity_poly.pdbx_seq_one_letter_code
_entity_poly.pdbx_strand_id
1 'polypeptide(L)'
;PKKPVEKPAKVKKLTKKELEEAKREAEKTIEEELEEQLTDEEIENFQIEKVDMERLTNKICDVLAERESEGMFQSELWKKLKLSSRDGSRLSLKLERMGTITREKLLENNRWTYKLILKKTPISTQSIENAPCLVCPVEQKCSLEGEISPTNCQFIEDWVLAEMKKPAKSK
;
A
#
# COMPACT_ATOMS: atom_id res chain seq x y z
N PRO A 1 29.93 68.92 -0.97
CA PRO A 1 29.07 67.79 -1.44
C PRO A 1 29.37 66.49 -0.67
N LYS A 2 28.61 66.20 0.39
CA LYS A 2 28.69 64.95 1.16
C LYS A 2 27.66 63.97 0.59
N LYS A 3 28.09 62.82 0.08
CA LYS A 3 27.19 61.73 -0.37
C LYS A 3 26.45 61.15 0.85
N PRO A 4 25.12 60.94 0.80
CA PRO A 4 24.40 60.28 1.88
C PRO A 4 24.71 58.78 1.87
N VAL A 5 25.12 58.26 3.02
CA VAL A 5 25.31 56.83 3.27
C VAL A 5 23.93 56.19 3.45
N GLU A 6 23.59 55.25 2.57
CA GLU A 6 22.39 54.42 2.65
C GLU A 6 22.41 53.60 3.95
N LYS A 7 21.35 53.72 4.75
CA LYS A 7 21.18 52.95 5.99
C LYS A 7 20.85 51.48 5.62
N PRO A 8 21.48 50.48 6.27
CA PRO A 8 21.21 49.09 5.96
C PRO A 8 19.77 48.72 6.35
N ALA A 9 19.07 48.08 5.41
CA ALA A 9 17.71 47.59 5.60
C ALA A 9 17.65 46.64 6.79
N LYS A 10 16.78 46.95 7.77
CA LYS A 10 16.54 46.11 8.94
C LYS A 10 15.93 44.77 8.48
N VAL A 11 16.66 43.68 8.69
CA VAL A 11 16.14 42.31 8.61
C VAL A 11 14.98 42.20 9.61
N LYS A 12 13.75 42.03 9.12
CA LYS A 12 12.57 41.81 9.96
C LYS A 12 12.76 40.46 10.68
N LYS A 13 12.81 40.49 12.02
CA LYS A 13 12.72 39.28 12.85
C LYS A 13 11.33 38.66 12.64
N LEU A 14 11.30 37.44 12.10
CA LEU A 14 10.08 36.62 12.00
C LEU A 14 9.48 36.42 13.40
N THR A 15 8.16 36.52 13.49
CA THR A 15 7.39 36.25 14.70
C THR A 15 7.46 34.75 15.05
N LYS A 16 7.20 34.40 16.32
CA LYS A 16 7.18 33.00 16.78
C LYS A 16 6.23 32.13 15.95
N LYS A 17 5.10 32.67 15.51
CA LYS A 17 4.13 32.00 14.62
C LYS A 17 4.70 31.76 13.23
N GLU A 18 5.29 32.77 12.59
CA GLU A 18 5.92 32.62 11.27
C GLU A 18 7.08 31.60 11.29
N LEU A 19 7.83 31.55 12.39
CA LEU A 19 8.92 30.58 12.56
C LEU A 19 8.42 29.13 12.76
N GLU A 20 7.27 28.99 13.42
CA GLU A 20 6.61 27.70 13.66
C GLU A 20 5.92 27.19 12.40
N GLU A 21 5.29 28.08 11.63
CA GLU A 21 4.70 27.80 10.33
C GLU A 21 5.75 27.40 9.29
N ALA A 22 6.86 28.13 9.20
CA ALA A 22 7.97 27.78 8.31
C ALA A 22 8.63 26.43 8.68
N LYS A 23 8.69 26.09 9.97
CA LYS A 23 9.15 24.76 10.42
C LYS A 23 8.15 23.67 10.02
N ARG A 24 6.86 23.92 10.20
CA ARG A 24 5.80 22.99 9.82
C ARG A 24 5.78 22.76 8.31
N GLU A 25 5.93 23.81 7.50
CA GLU A 25 6.08 23.73 6.04
C GLU A 25 7.34 22.97 5.63
N ALA A 26 8.47 23.18 6.31
CA ALA A 26 9.71 22.43 6.03
C ALA A 26 9.62 20.94 6.39
N GLU A 27 8.71 20.57 7.30
CA GLU A 27 8.45 19.18 7.70
C GLU A 27 7.30 18.52 6.92
N LYS A 28 6.57 19.26 6.08
CA LYS A 28 5.48 18.72 5.26
C LYS A 28 6.03 17.66 4.31
N THR A 29 5.30 16.55 4.21
CA THR A 29 5.60 15.54 3.19
C THR A 29 4.92 15.89 1.87
N ILE A 30 5.37 15.28 0.77
CA ILE A 30 4.81 15.48 -0.58
C ILE A 30 3.30 15.16 -0.58
N GLU A 31 2.87 14.19 0.21
CA GLU A 31 1.48 13.79 0.35
C GLU A 31 0.64 14.85 1.07
N GLU A 32 1.15 15.44 2.15
CA GLU A 32 0.44 16.51 2.87
C GLU A 32 0.26 17.74 1.97
N GLU A 33 1.27 18.07 1.16
CA GLU A 33 1.16 19.12 0.14
C GLU A 33 0.12 18.76 -0.94
N LEU A 34 0.05 17.49 -1.36
CA LEU A 34 -0.91 17.04 -2.36
C LEU A 34 -2.34 17.03 -1.81
N GLU A 35 -2.55 16.65 -0.55
CA GLU A 35 -3.86 16.70 0.12
C GLU A 35 -4.38 18.13 0.31
N GLU A 36 -3.49 19.11 0.47
CA GLU A 36 -3.87 20.53 0.52
C GLU A 36 -4.22 21.10 -0.86
N GLN A 37 -3.60 20.58 -1.93
CA GLN A 37 -3.76 21.09 -3.30
C GLN A 37 -4.86 20.41 -4.11
N LEU A 38 -5.27 19.20 -3.73
CA LEU A 38 -6.19 18.36 -4.48
C LEU A 38 -7.42 18.03 -3.66
N THR A 39 -8.57 17.96 -4.34
CA THR A 39 -9.81 17.45 -3.76
C THR A 39 -9.77 15.92 -3.65
N ASP A 40 -10.61 15.35 -2.77
CA ASP A 40 -10.73 13.90 -2.63
C ASP A 40 -11.12 13.23 -3.97
N GLU A 41 -12.01 13.86 -4.76
CA GLU A 41 -12.42 13.36 -6.07
C GLU A 41 -11.26 13.35 -7.09
N GLU A 42 -10.38 14.35 -7.08
CA GLU A 42 -9.19 14.38 -7.95
C GLU A 42 -8.17 13.31 -7.57
N ILE A 43 -8.03 13.01 -6.27
CA ILE A 43 -7.17 11.94 -5.76
C ILE A 43 -7.72 10.58 -6.20
N GLU A 44 -9.03 10.34 -6.05
CA GLU A 44 -9.66 9.09 -6.42
C GLU A 44 -9.65 8.85 -7.94
N ASN A 45 -9.86 9.90 -8.74
CA ASN A 45 -9.88 9.81 -10.20
C ASN A 45 -8.48 9.85 -10.84
N PHE A 46 -7.41 9.96 -10.05
CA PHE A 46 -6.04 9.99 -10.56
C PHE A 46 -5.71 8.77 -11.44
N GLN A 47 -5.09 9.04 -12.59
CA GLN A 47 -4.59 8.04 -13.54
C GLN A 47 -3.20 8.45 -14.04
N ILE A 48 -2.36 7.44 -14.29
CA ILE A 48 -1.06 7.64 -14.95
C ILE A 48 -1.24 7.27 -16.42
N GLU A 49 -0.87 8.18 -17.33
CA GLU A 49 -1.00 7.94 -18.76
C GLU A 49 -0.27 6.66 -19.20
N LYS A 50 -0.95 5.85 -20.03
CA LYS A 50 -0.43 4.59 -20.60
C LYS A 50 -0.08 3.53 -19.55
N VAL A 51 -0.57 3.65 -18.33
CA VAL A 51 -0.38 2.66 -17.28
C VAL A 51 -1.73 2.02 -16.93
N ASP A 52 -1.74 0.69 -16.87
CA ASP A 52 -2.85 -0.06 -16.33
C ASP A 52 -2.86 0.08 -14.80
N MET A 53 -3.80 0.87 -14.30
CA MET A 53 -3.93 1.20 -12.88
C MET A 53 -4.29 -0.04 -12.03
N GLU A 54 -5.06 -0.97 -12.56
CA GLU A 54 -5.44 -2.19 -11.86
C GLU A 54 -4.22 -3.10 -11.71
N ARG A 55 -3.49 -3.32 -12.81
CA ARG A 55 -2.24 -4.09 -12.77
C ARG A 55 -1.19 -3.45 -11.86
N LEU A 56 -1.11 -2.13 -11.82
CA LEU A 56 -0.19 -1.44 -10.92
C LEU A 56 -0.61 -1.59 -9.45
N THR A 57 -1.90 -1.47 -9.16
CA THR A 57 -2.46 -1.67 -7.83
C THR A 57 -2.19 -3.09 -7.34
N ASN A 58 -2.42 -4.09 -8.18
CA ASN A 58 -2.14 -5.49 -7.84
C ASN A 58 -0.66 -5.72 -7.52
N LYS A 59 0.26 -5.15 -8.32
CA LYS A 59 1.70 -5.21 -8.01
C LYS A 59 2.06 -4.55 -6.68
N ILE A 60 1.43 -3.41 -6.35
CA ILE A 60 1.63 -2.75 -5.04
C ILE A 60 1.16 -3.69 -3.93
N CYS A 61 -0.03 -4.27 -4.07
CA CYS A 61 -0.57 -5.23 -3.10
C CYS A 61 0.33 -6.47 -2.96
N ASP A 62 0.83 -7.04 -4.05
CA ASP A 62 1.73 -8.20 -4.00
C ASP A 62 3.00 -7.89 -3.22
N VAL A 63 3.63 -6.75 -3.52
CA VAL A 63 4.85 -6.30 -2.84
C VAL A 63 4.61 -5.99 -1.36
N LEU A 64 3.46 -5.42 -1.02
CA LEU A 64 3.09 -5.19 0.38
C LEU A 64 2.72 -6.50 1.10
N ALA A 65 2.13 -7.48 0.41
CA ALA A 65 1.76 -8.77 0.96
C ALA A 65 2.99 -9.62 1.33
N GLU A 66 4.13 -9.44 0.63
CA GLU A 66 5.42 -10.05 1.02
C GLU A 66 5.86 -9.67 2.45
N ARG A 67 5.46 -8.49 2.93
CA ARG A 67 5.79 -7.99 4.27
C ARG A 67 4.63 -8.04 5.25
N GLU A 68 3.51 -8.67 4.87
CA GLU A 68 2.30 -8.87 5.68
C GLU A 68 1.90 -7.62 6.50
N SER A 69 1.91 -7.74 7.84
CA SER A 69 1.59 -6.67 8.78
C SER A 69 2.75 -5.73 9.09
N GLU A 70 3.98 -6.05 8.68
CA GLU A 70 5.10 -5.14 8.82
C GLU A 70 5.07 -4.01 7.80
N GLY A 71 4.34 -4.10 6.68
CA GLY A 71 4.25 -3.01 5.69
C GLY A 71 5.59 -2.60 5.03
N MET A 72 5.59 -1.51 4.26
CA MET A 72 6.79 -1.03 3.54
C MET A 72 6.86 0.51 3.52
N PHE A 73 8.07 1.06 3.59
CA PHE A 73 8.29 2.50 3.42
C PHE A 73 7.97 2.95 1.99
N GLN A 74 7.30 4.10 1.84
CA GLN A 74 7.00 4.69 0.54
C GLN A 74 8.23 4.81 -0.36
N SER A 75 9.32 5.34 0.18
CA SER A 75 10.55 5.58 -0.56
C SER A 75 11.15 4.29 -1.15
N GLU A 76 11.02 3.18 -0.43
CA GLU A 76 11.46 1.86 -0.85
C GLU A 76 10.52 1.25 -1.90
N LEU A 77 9.21 1.34 -1.65
CA LEU A 77 8.18 0.82 -2.54
C LEU A 77 8.24 1.46 -3.93
N TRP A 78 8.37 2.79 -3.99
CA TRP A 78 8.45 3.51 -5.27
C TRP A 78 9.73 3.21 -6.04
N LYS A 79 10.86 3.02 -5.34
CA LYS A 79 12.11 2.56 -5.95
C LYS A 79 11.95 1.15 -6.53
N LYS A 80 11.34 0.22 -5.79
CA LYS A 80 11.10 -1.17 -6.25
C LYS A 80 10.18 -1.20 -7.48
N LEU A 81 9.16 -0.35 -7.52
CA LEU A 81 8.21 -0.24 -8.62
C LEU A 81 8.64 0.69 -9.77
N LYS A 82 9.80 1.35 -9.66
CA LYS A 82 10.31 2.35 -10.60
C LYS A 82 9.31 3.48 -10.87
N LEU A 83 8.58 3.89 -9.84
CA LEU A 83 7.63 5.00 -9.90
C LEU A 83 8.30 6.30 -9.47
N SER A 84 7.82 7.41 -10.04
CA SER A 84 8.20 8.74 -9.56
C SER A 84 7.64 8.94 -8.15
N SER A 85 8.34 9.70 -7.29
CA SER A 85 7.83 10.00 -5.96
C SER A 85 6.47 10.72 -6.01
N ARG A 86 6.22 11.54 -7.04
CA ARG A 86 4.95 12.25 -7.23
C ARG A 86 3.80 11.29 -7.55
N ASP A 87 4.00 10.37 -8.48
CA ASP A 87 2.98 9.38 -8.86
C ASP A 87 2.77 8.37 -7.74
N GLY A 88 3.83 7.95 -7.06
CA GLY A 88 3.76 7.10 -5.88
C GLY A 88 2.98 7.74 -4.73
N SER A 89 3.24 9.01 -4.44
CA SER A 89 2.50 9.78 -3.42
C SER A 89 1.00 9.80 -3.74
N ARG A 90 0.63 10.14 -4.98
CA ARG A 90 -0.76 10.15 -5.45
C ARG A 90 -1.41 8.76 -5.42
N LEU A 91 -0.67 7.71 -5.80
CA LEU A 91 -1.13 6.33 -5.69
C LEU A 91 -1.40 5.95 -4.24
N SER A 92 -0.54 6.32 -3.29
CA SER A 92 -0.77 6.00 -1.88
C SER A 92 -2.00 6.69 -1.32
N LEU A 93 -2.24 7.94 -1.71
CA LEU A 93 -3.45 8.68 -1.35
C LEU A 93 -4.70 7.99 -1.90
N LYS A 94 -4.69 7.67 -3.20
CA LYS A 94 -5.79 6.95 -3.85
C LYS A 94 -6.07 5.59 -3.20
N LEU A 95 -5.03 4.79 -2.96
CA LEU A 95 -5.17 3.47 -2.35
C LEU A 95 -5.67 3.53 -0.90
N GLU A 96 -5.32 4.59 -0.15
CA GLU A 96 -5.85 4.81 1.19
C GLU A 96 -7.32 5.21 1.16
N ARG A 97 -7.72 6.11 0.26
CA ARG A 97 -9.13 6.52 0.06
C ARG A 97 -10.02 5.36 -0.37
N MET A 98 -9.54 4.51 -1.28
CA MET A 98 -10.23 3.27 -1.66
C MET A 98 -10.23 2.20 -0.54
N GLY A 99 -9.49 2.41 0.56
CA GLY A 99 -9.44 1.51 1.70
C GLY A 99 -8.61 0.24 1.48
N THR A 100 -7.72 0.23 0.48
CA THR A 100 -6.82 -0.89 0.18
C THR A 100 -5.66 -0.94 1.17
N ILE A 101 -5.13 0.23 1.54
CA ILE A 101 -3.98 0.38 2.45
C ILE A 101 -4.30 1.34 3.60
N THR A 102 -3.45 1.33 4.60
CA THR A 102 -3.33 2.38 5.63
C THR A 102 -1.93 2.96 5.59
N ARG A 103 -1.78 4.26 5.86
CA ARG A 103 -0.49 4.94 5.94
C ARG A 103 -0.17 5.31 7.39
N GLU A 104 1.03 4.98 7.84
CA GLU A 104 1.56 5.38 9.15
C GLU A 104 2.71 6.37 8.98
N LYS A 105 2.59 7.57 9.56
CA LYS A 105 3.62 8.61 9.50
C LYS A 105 4.79 8.24 10.41
N LEU A 106 5.99 8.18 9.86
CA LEU A 106 7.21 7.79 10.55
C LEU A 106 8.36 8.74 10.20
N LEU A 107 9.33 8.84 11.09
CA LEU A 107 10.53 9.65 10.89
C LEU A 107 11.67 8.74 10.42
N GLU A 108 12.10 8.89 9.18
CA GLU A 108 13.21 8.15 8.58
C GLU A 108 14.30 9.13 8.14
N ASN A 109 15.53 8.97 8.64
CA ASN A 109 16.67 9.84 8.28
C ASN A 109 16.37 11.35 8.43
N ASN A 110 15.72 11.75 9.53
CA ASN A 110 15.29 13.13 9.81
C ASN A 110 14.28 13.71 8.78
N ARG A 111 13.61 12.86 7.98
CA ARG A 111 12.50 13.25 7.12
C ARG A 111 11.26 12.44 7.48
N TRP A 112 10.12 13.12 7.53
CA TRP A 112 8.85 12.43 7.65
C TRP A 112 8.56 11.67 6.36
N THR A 113 8.14 10.43 6.50
CA THR A 113 7.75 9.52 5.41
C THR A 113 6.54 8.72 5.88
N TYR A 114 5.83 8.08 4.96
CA TYR A 114 4.81 7.11 5.34
C TYR A 114 5.28 5.69 5.10
N LYS A 115 4.79 4.83 5.97
CA LYS A 115 4.81 3.38 5.82
C LYS A 115 3.43 2.91 5.40
N LEU A 116 3.37 2.18 4.30
CA LEU A 116 2.13 1.62 3.77
C LEU A 116 1.95 0.22 4.34
N ILE A 117 0.74 -0.05 4.84
CA ILE A 117 0.34 -1.35 5.36
C ILE A 117 -0.93 -1.77 4.62
N LEU A 118 -1.02 -3.04 4.20
CA LEU A 118 -2.24 -3.56 3.60
C LEU A 118 -3.35 -3.66 4.65
N LYS A 119 -4.51 -3.06 4.36
CA LYS A 119 -5.67 -3.15 5.26
C LYS A 119 -6.34 -4.52 5.18
N LYS A 120 -6.32 -5.12 3.98
CA LYS A 120 -6.76 -6.48 3.71
C LYS A 120 -5.65 -7.17 2.94
N THR A 121 -5.07 -8.21 3.52
CA THR A 121 -4.19 -9.10 2.76
C THR A 121 -5.04 -9.78 1.68
N PRO A 122 -4.65 -9.69 0.40
CA PRO A 122 -5.34 -10.45 -0.63
C PRO A 122 -5.22 -11.94 -0.28
N ILE A 123 -6.36 -12.62 -0.24
CA ILE A 123 -6.40 -14.06 0.03
C ILE A 123 -5.85 -14.74 -1.22
N SER A 124 -4.66 -15.31 -1.12
CA SER A 124 -4.11 -16.16 -2.17
C SER A 124 -4.94 -17.44 -2.27
N THR A 125 -5.39 -17.77 -3.48
CA THR A 125 -6.09 -19.04 -3.74
C THR A 125 -5.12 -20.21 -3.94
N GLN A 126 -3.81 -19.99 -3.86
CA GLN A 126 -2.79 -21.05 -4.02
C GLN A 126 -3.01 -22.21 -3.04
N SER A 127 -3.44 -21.91 -1.81
CA SER A 127 -3.70 -22.94 -0.78
C SER A 127 -4.89 -23.84 -1.07
N ILE A 128 -5.77 -23.45 -2.01
CA ILE A 128 -6.92 -24.24 -2.45
C ILE A 128 -6.80 -24.65 -3.92
N GLU A 129 -5.65 -24.40 -4.54
CA GLU A 129 -5.40 -24.77 -5.93
C GLU A 129 -5.41 -26.29 -6.05
N ASN A 130 -6.30 -26.83 -6.89
CA ASN A 130 -6.60 -28.26 -7.02
C ASN A 130 -7.37 -28.89 -5.84
N ALA A 131 -7.97 -28.08 -4.97
CA ALA A 131 -8.87 -28.61 -3.95
C ALA A 131 -10.02 -29.40 -4.64
N PRO A 132 -10.24 -30.67 -4.26
CA PRO A 132 -11.16 -31.57 -4.97
C PRO A 132 -12.60 -31.08 -4.91
N CYS A 133 -12.97 -30.30 -3.89
CA CYS A 133 -14.30 -29.75 -3.71
C CYS A 133 -14.70 -28.73 -4.80
N LEU A 134 -13.75 -27.97 -5.35
CA LEU A 134 -14.05 -26.93 -6.35
C LEU A 134 -14.50 -27.52 -7.70
N VAL A 135 -14.16 -28.78 -7.96
CA VAL A 135 -14.47 -29.51 -9.20
C VAL A 135 -14.98 -30.93 -8.91
N CYS A 136 -15.66 -31.10 -7.76
CA CYS A 136 -16.00 -32.41 -7.24
C CYS A 136 -17.01 -33.13 -8.17
N PRO A 137 -16.69 -34.32 -8.69
CA PRO A 137 -17.60 -35.05 -9.59
C PRO A 137 -18.88 -35.54 -8.89
N VAL A 138 -18.88 -35.54 -7.55
CA VAL A 138 -19.98 -36.04 -6.71
C VAL A 138 -20.53 -34.97 -5.77
N GLU A 139 -20.31 -33.68 -6.07
CA GLU A 139 -20.79 -32.55 -5.25
C GLU A 139 -22.28 -32.68 -4.90
N GLN A 140 -23.11 -33.05 -5.86
CA GLN A 140 -24.56 -33.20 -5.70
C GLN A 140 -24.98 -34.27 -4.70
N LYS A 141 -24.07 -35.18 -4.33
CA LYS A 141 -24.28 -36.24 -3.33
C LYS A 141 -23.59 -35.94 -1.99
N CYS A 142 -22.83 -34.85 -1.91
CA CYS A 142 -22.10 -34.46 -0.72
C CYS A 142 -23.05 -33.77 0.27
N SER A 143 -23.19 -34.31 1.48
CA SER A 143 -24.01 -33.75 2.55
C SER A 143 -23.39 -34.00 3.91
N LEU A 144 -23.63 -33.12 4.89
CA LEU A 144 -23.05 -33.24 6.23
C LEU A 144 -23.42 -34.57 6.91
N GLU A 145 -24.66 -35.02 6.74
CA GLU A 145 -25.20 -36.28 7.27
C GLU A 145 -25.31 -37.38 6.21
N GLY A 146 -24.79 -37.14 5.01
CA GLY A 146 -24.84 -38.08 3.89
C GLY A 146 -23.76 -39.16 3.96
N GLU A 147 -23.91 -40.17 3.11
CA GLU A 147 -22.88 -41.21 2.92
C GLU A 147 -21.54 -40.61 2.47
N ILE A 148 -21.61 -39.62 1.57
CA ILE A 148 -20.48 -38.77 1.19
C ILE A 148 -20.59 -37.48 1.98
N SER A 149 -19.66 -37.23 2.88
CA SER A 149 -19.64 -36.04 3.74
C SER A 149 -18.30 -35.32 3.67
N PRO A 150 -18.27 -33.98 3.78
CA PRO A 150 -17.02 -33.23 3.88
C PRO A 150 -16.14 -33.68 5.06
N THR A 151 -16.73 -34.27 6.10
CA THR A 151 -16.01 -34.72 7.31
C THR A 151 -15.32 -36.08 7.13
N ASN A 152 -15.68 -36.86 6.11
CA ASN A 152 -15.16 -38.20 5.84
C ASN A 152 -14.71 -38.40 4.38
N CYS A 153 -14.48 -37.30 3.65
CA CYS A 153 -14.23 -37.35 2.22
C CYS A 153 -12.80 -37.83 1.89
N GLN A 154 -12.70 -38.98 1.22
CA GLN A 154 -11.42 -39.53 0.77
C GLN A 154 -10.67 -38.58 -0.17
N PHE A 155 -11.36 -37.87 -1.07
CA PHE A 155 -10.69 -36.95 -1.99
C PHE A 155 -9.98 -35.82 -1.25
N ILE A 156 -10.59 -35.30 -0.17
CA ILE A 156 -9.96 -34.28 0.68
C ILE A 156 -8.75 -34.87 1.40
N GLU A 157 -8.87 -36.07 1.96
CA GLU A 157 -7.76 -36.75 2.62
C GLU A 157 -6.57 -36.95 1.66
N ASP A 158 -6.82 -37.51 0.48
CA ASP A 158 -5.80 -37.77 -0.53
C ASP A 158 -5.12 -36.47 -0.99
N TRP A 159 -5.89 -35.40 -1.17
CA TRP A 159 -5.38 -34.08 -1.52
C TRP A 159 -4.48 -33.50 -0.42
N VAL A 160 -4.92 -33.52 0.84
CA VAL A 160 -4.13 -33.03 1.98
C VAL A 160 -2.82 -33.83 2.12
N LEU A 161 -2.88 -35.16 2.00
CA LEU A 161 -1.71 -36.01 2.03
C LEU A 161 -0.76 -35.74 0.86
N ALA A 162 -1.28 -35.44 -0.33
CA ALA A 162 -0.47 -35.08 -1.48
C ALA A 162 0.20 -33.71 -1.30
N GLU A 163 -0.52 -32.70 -0.79
CA GLU A 163 0.04 -31.38 -0.49
C GLU A 163 1.15 -31.46 0.57
N MET A 164 0.94 -32.23 1.64
CA MET A 164 1.96 -32.42 2.69
C MET A 164 3.24 -33.10 2.21
N LYS A 165 3.16 -33.91 1.16
CA LYS A 165 4.32 -34.59 0.54
C LYS A 165 5.08 -33.69 -0.43
N LYS A 166 4.52 -32.56 -0.86
CA LYS A 166 5.23 -31.62 -1.72
C LYS A 166 6.36 -30.98 -0.91
N PRO A 167 7.60 -30.91 -1.44
CA PRO A 167 8.65 -30.14 -0.80
C PRO A 167 8.15 -28.71 -0.67
N ALA A 168 8.33 -28.11 0.52
CA ALA A 168 7.98 -26.71 0.75
C ALA A 168 8.60 -25.87 -0.39
N LYS A 169 7.76 -25.35 -1.27
CA LYS A 169 8.24 -24.49 -2.35
C LYS A 169 8.82 -23.26 -1.66
N SER A 170 10.14 -23.13 -1.72
CA SER A 170 10.84 -21.92 -1.32
C SER A 170 10.19 -20.74 -2.02
N LYS A 171 9.60 -19.83 -1.23
CA LYS A 171 9.10 -18.54 -1.71
C LYS A 171 10.26 -17.71 -2.25
#